data_AF-A0A921BBP9-F1
#
_entry.id   AF-A0A921BBP9-F1
#
_cell.length_a   1.000
_cell.length_b   1.000
_cell.length_c   1.000
_cell.angle_alpha   90.00
_cell.angle_beta   90.00
_cell.angle_gamma   90.00
#
_symmetry.space_group_name_H-M   'P 1'
#
loop_
_entity.id
_entity.type
_entity.pdbx_description
1 polymer ?
#
loop_
_entity_poly.entity_id
_entity_poly.type
_entity_poly.pdbx_seq_one_letter_code
_entity_poly.pdbx_strand_id
1 'polypeptide(L)' 'MAVEVSVSTTPNENAMKYTLNCNSIESGYKTYANAEAAEDSPVQKPYLLLMG' A
#
# COMPACT_ATOMS: atom_id res chain seq x y z
N MET A 1 15.92 12.34 0.84
CA MET A 1 14.81 12.57 -0.13
C MET A 1 13.51 12.40 0.64
N ALA A 2 12.59 13.36 0.54
CA ALA A 2 11.29 13.30 1.24
C ALA A 2 10.31 12.44 0.43
N VAL A 3 9.63 11.50 1.07
CA VAL A 3 8.59 10.68 0.44
C VAL A 3 7.28 11.44 0.52
N GLU A 4 6.74 11.83 -0.63
CA GLU A 4 5.42 12.47 -0.70
C GLU A 4 4.34 11.41 -0.91
N VAL A 5 3.29 11.48 -0.08
CA VAL A 5 2.14 10.56 -0.12
C VAL A 5 0.89 11.38 -0.42
N SER A 6 0.23 11.07 -1.53
CA SER A 6 -1.08 11.65 -1.89
C SER A 6 -2.18 10.63 -1.64
N VAL A 7 -3.18 11.01 -0.84
CA VAL A 7 -4.34 10.15 -0.55
C VAL A 7 -5.50 10.57 -1.43
N SER A 8 -6.15 9.60 -2.05
CA SER A 8 -7.37 9.81 -2.83
C SER A 8 -8.43 8.80 -2.39
N THR A 9 -9.65 9.28 -2.20
CA THR A 9 -10.80 8.42 -1.93
C THR A 9 -11.17 7.68 -3.21
N THR A 10 -11.54 6.41 -3.07
CA THR A 10 -12.07 5.61 -4.17
C THR A 10 -13.59 5.50 -4.02
N PRO A 11 -14.34 5.18 -5.08
CA PRO A 11 -15.79 4.95 -4.98
C PRO A 11 -16.15 3.75 -4.09
N ASN A 12 -15.19 2.93 -3.66
CA ASN A 12 -15.39 1.92 -2.64
C ASN A 12 -15.06 2.52 -1.27
N GLU A 13 -16.07 2.63 -0.39
CA GLU A 13 -15.93 3.19 0.96
C GLU A 13 -14.91 2.45 1.84
N ASN A 14 -14.65 1.17 1.54
CA ASN A 14 -13.67 0.36 2.25
C ASN A 14 -12.27 0.41 1.61
N ALA A 15 -12.05 1.21 0.57
CA ALA A 15 -10.78 1.29 -0.13
C ALA A 15 -10.29 2.74 -0.30
N MET A 16 -9.03 2.97 0.11
CA MET A 16 -8.32 4.23 -0.07
C MET A 16 -7.13 4.04 -1.01
N LYS A 17 -6.90 5.00 -1.90
CA LYS A 17 -5.78 4.98 -2.83
C LYS A 17 -4.68 5.89 -2.31
N TYR A 18 -3.52 5.31 -2.04
CA TYR A 18 -2.30 6.04 -1.68
C TYR A 18 -1.38 6.06 -2.90
N THR A 19 -0.96 7.26 -3.30
CA THR A 19 -0.02 7.47 -4.41
C THR A 19 1.27 8.02 -3.84
N LEU A 20 2.37 7.33 -4.08
CA LEU A 20 3.70 7.70 -3.61
C LEU A 20 4.48 8.30 -4.78
N ASN A 21 5.30 9.34 -4.56
CA ASN A 21 6.16 9.88 -5.62
C ASN A 21 7.29 8.89 -6.01
N CYS A 22 7.56 7.90 -5.16
CA CYS A 22 8.60 6.90 -5.32
C CYS A 22 8.00 5.55 -5.74
N ASN A 23 8.78 4.75 -6.48
CA ASN A 23 8.39 3.40 -6.85
C ASN A 23 8.22 2.53 -5.59
N SER A 24 6.99 2.11 -5.33
CA SER A 24 6.67 1.24 -4.20
C SER A 24 6.78 -0.26 -4.53
N ILE A 25 6.89 -0.60 -5.81
CA ILE A 25 7.09 -1.95 -6.34
C ILE A 25 8.10 -1.91 -7.50
N GLU A 26 8.85 -2.99 -7.67
CA GLU A 26 9.90 -3.08 -8.69
C GLU A 26 9.32 -3.11 -10.12
N SER A 27 8.17 -3.75 -10.35
CA SER A 27 7.42 -3.67 -11.60
C SER A 27 6.03 -4.35 -11.51
N GLY A 28 5.06 -3.90 -12.32
CA GLY A 28 3.76 -4.54 -12.48
C GLY A 28 2.69 -4.14 -11.45
N TYR A 29 1.92 -5.10 -10.97
CA TYR A 29 0.96 -4.94 -9.87
C TYR A 29 1.12 -6.11 -8.89
N LYS A 30 1.15 -5.84 -7.59
CA LYS A 30 1.19 -6.87 -6.55
C LYS A 30 0.09 -6.59 -5.54
N THR A 31 -0.83 -7.55 -5.41
CA THR A 31 -1.98 -7.46 -4.51
C THR A 31 -1.71 -8.32 -3.29
N TYR A 32 -1.92 -7.75 -2.11
CA TYR A 32 -1.73 -8.41 -0.82
C TYR A 32 -3.07 -8.50 -0.11
N ALA A 33 -3.58 -9.72 0.08
CA ALA A 33 -4.90 -9.93 0.69
C ALA A 33 -4.87 -9.77 2.23
N ASN A 34 -3.75 -10.09 2.86
CA ASN A 34 -3.56 -10.03 4.30
C ASN A 34 -2.08 -9.78 4.66
N ALA A 35 -1.81 -9.55 5.94
CA ALA A 35 -0.46 -9.31 6.45
C ALA A 35 0.51 -10.49 6.22
N GLU A 36 0.00 -11.73 6.17
CA GLU A 36 0.80 -12.92 5.83
C GLU A 36 1.27 -12.90 4.38
N ALA A 37 0.37 -12.64 3.41
CA ALA A 37 0.73 -12.49 2.00
C ALA A 37 1.72 -11.34 1.76
N ALA A 38 1.72 -10.35 2.66
CA ALA A 38 2.61 -9.20 2.64
C ALA A 38 3.97 -9.44 3.31
N GLU A 39 4.32 -10.66 3.72
CA GLU A 39 5.59 -10.99 4.40
C GLU A 39 6.84 -10.50 3.65
N ASP A 40 6.78 -10.51 2.33
CA ASP A 40 7.85 -10.12 1.42
C ASP A 40 7.96 -8.59 1.25
N SER A 41 6.97 -7.83 1.72
CA SER A 41 6.97 -6.37 1.61
C SER A 41 7.28 -5.68 2.93
N PRO A 42 8.37 -4.89 3.00
CA PRO A 42 8.75 -4.18 4.22
C PRO A 42 7.73 -3.09 4.63
N VAL A 43 6.89 -2.63 3.69
CA VAL A 43 5.90 -1.57 3.93
C VAL A 43 4.46 -2.09 3.97
N GLN A 44 4.15 -3.14 3.21
CA GLN A 44 2.77 -3.60 3.11
C GLN A 44 2.30 -4.37 4.35
N LYS A 45 3.16 -5.23 4.93
CA LYS A 45 2.85 -5.97 6.15
C LYS A 45 2.51 -5.06 7.34
N PRO A 46 3.33 -4.05 7.70
CA PRO A 46 2.97 -3.15 8.78
C PRO A 46 1.72 -2.31 8.47
N TYR A 47 1.51 -1.92 7.20
CA TYR A 47 0.29 -1.22 6.79
C TYR A 47 -0.97 -2.07 7.00
N LEU A 48 -0.93 -3.34 6.59
CA LEU A 48 -2.05 -4.28 6.79
C LEU A 48 -2.30 -4.62 8.27
N LEU A 49 -1.25 -4.67 9.10
CA LEU A 49 -1.38 -4.87 10.55
C LEU A 49 -1.96 -3.66 11.28
N LEU A 50 -1.74 -2.44 10.78
CA LEU A 50 -2.33 -1.21 11.34
C LEU A 50 -3.81 -1.06 10.97
N MET A 51 -4.20 -1.57 9.80
CA MET A 51 -5.54 -1.44 9.22
C MET A 51 -6.47 -2.63 9.54
N GLY A 52 -5.93 -3.71 10.12
CA GLY A 52 -6.62 -4.96 10.42
C GLY A 52 -7.16 -5.05 11.84
#